data_AF-A0A243WJH2-F1
#
_entry.id   AF-A0A243WJH2-F1
#
_cell.length_a   1.000
_cell.length_b   1.000
_cell.length_c   1.000
_cell.angle_alpha   90.00
_cell.angle_beta   90.00
_cell.angle_gamma   90.00
#
_symmetry.space_group_name_H-M   'P 1'
#
loop_
_entity.id
_entity.type
_entity.pdbx_description
1 polymer ?
#
loop_
_entity_poly.entity_id
_entity_poly.type
_entity_poly.pdbx_seq_one_letter_code
_entity_poly.pdbx_strand_id
1 'polypeptide(L)'
;MSAPFYPEGTVRALLATDLVTEATRTALAARLDAPLYEPQFFDGVTYELLRAVAARLFPQPDRETPIELAHAIDERLLKGESDGWRYEALPPDREAYRLGLGGINESAQLLFQHPFLSLSPEQQDAVLAAVQRAEAPGTTWETLPAQLFFEELLAELTENYYSHPIAQEEIGYVGMADVPGWHHLGLNNLDPREPESN
;
A
#
# COMPACT_ATOMS: atom_id res chain seq x y z
N MET A 1 30.69 -2.70 -28.23
CA MET A 1 30.80 -2.20 -26.86
C MET A 1 29.73 -2.95 -26.09
N SER A 2 30.10 -3.87 -25.19
CA SER A 2 29.09 -4.53 -24.35
C SER A 2 28.55 -3.48 -23.39
N ALA A 3 27.27 -3.19 -23.54
CA ALA A 3 26.47 -2.54 -22.53
C ALA A 3 26.44 -3.43 -21.28
N PRO A 4 26.25 -2.84 -20.09
CA PRO A 4 26.71 -3.45 -18.86
C PRO A 4 25.80 -4.63 -18.43
N PHE A 5 26.22 -5.38 -17.41
CA PHE A 5 25.55 -6.56 -16.86
C PHE A 5 25.41 -6.39 -15.35
N TYR A 6 24.18 -6.48 -14.86
CA TYR A 6 23.76 -6.96 -13.55
C TYR A 6 22.58 -7.94 -13.89
N PRO A 7 21.67 -8.48 -13.03
CA PRO A 7 20.29 -8.26 -13.43
C PRO A 7 20.15 -6.73 -13.36
N GLU A 8 20.58 -6.04 -14.42
CA GLU A 8 20.59 -4.58 -14.53
C GLU A 8 19.14 -4.17 -14.52
N GLY A 9 18.63 -3.75 -13.37
CA GLY A 9 17.19 -3.58 -13.23
C GLY A 9 16.61 -3.45 -11.84
N THR A 10 17.39 -3.37 -10.75
CA THR A 10 16.80 -2.94 -9.48
C THR A 10 16.66 -1.41 -9.47
N VAL A 11 15.53 -0.91 -8.97
CA VAL A 11 15.22 0.51 -8.90
C VAL A 11 16.36 1.32 -8.30
N ARG A 12 17.01 0.85 -7.23
CA ARG A 12 18.16 1.53 -6.63
C ARG A 12 19.40 1.57 -7.52
N ALA A 13 19.64 0.53 -8.33
CA ALA A 13 20.72 0.57 -9.31
C ALA A 13 20.42 1.57 -10.45
N LEU A 14 19.19 1.57 -10.97
CA LEU A 14 18.74 2.54 -11.99
C LEU A 14 18.84 3.98 -11.48
N LEU A 15 18.52 4.20 -10.21
CA LEU A 15 18.66 5.49 -9.52
C LEU A 15 20.08 6.03 -9.41
N ALA A 16 21.12 5.29 -9.80
CA ALA A 16 22.50 5.78 -9.88
C ALA A 16 22.94 6.12 -11.32
N THR A 17 22.10 5.83 -12.32
CA THR A 17 22.42 6.00 -13.74
C THR A 17 21.87 7.31 -14.32
N ASP A 18 22.29 7.64 -15.55
CA ASP A 18 21.74 8.73 -16.35
C ASP A 18 20.42 8.36 -17.05
N LEU A 19 19.88 7.16 -16.80
CA LEU A 19 18.62 6.69 -17.39
C LEU A 19 17.36 7.19 -16.66
N VAL A 20 17.54 7.88 -15.53
CA VAL A 20 16.47 8.39 -14.69
C VAL A 20 16.57 9.92 -14.61
N THR A 21 15.51 10.62 -14.98
CA THR A 21 15.44 12.09 -14.85
C THR A 21 15.59 12.52 -13.39
N GLU A 22 16.03 13.76 -13.19
CA GLU A 22 16.18 14.31 -11.83
C GLU A 22 14.85 14.34 -11.06
N ALA A 23 13.73 14.59 -11.74
CA ALA A 23 12.41 14.62 -11.12
C ALA A 23 12.02 13.21 -10.61
N THR A 24 12.19 12.18 -11.45
CA THR A 24 11.90 10.80 -11.07
C THR A 24 12.85 10.33 -9.97
N ARG A 25 14.15 10.66 -10.06
CA ARG A 25 15.15 10.36 -9.02
C ARG A 25 14.77 10.97 -7.68
N THR A 26 14.40 12.24 -7.66
CA THR A 26 13.96 12.95 -6.45
C THR A 26 12.74 12.27 -5.82
N ALA A 27 11.73 11.91 -6.63
CA ALA A 27 10.51 11.30 -6.13
C ALA A 27 10.72 9.89 -5.55
N LEU A 28 11.61 9.08 -6.13
CA LEU A 28 11.91 7.74 -5.62
C LEU A 28 12.85 7.80 -4.40
N ALA A 29 13.84 8.69 -4.40
CA ALA A 29 14.72 8.92 -3.25
C ALA A 29 13.92 9.39 -2.02
N ALA A 30 12.94 10.30 -2.21
CA ALA A 30 12.08 10.76 -1.13
C ALA A 30 11.29 9.62 -0.44
N ARG A 31 10.95 8.55 -1.17
CA ARG A 31 10.28 7.36 -0.60
C ARG A 31 11.28 6.42 0.08
N LEU A 32 12.46 6.21 -0.52
CA LEU A 32 13.52 5.36 0.04
C LEU A 32 14.05 5.90 1.37
N ASP A 33 14.24 7.22 1.44
CA ASP A 33 14.85 7.91 2.58
C ASP A 33 13.79 8.58 3.47
N ALA A 34 12.52 8.16 3.36
CA ALA A 34 11.43 8.73 4.13
C ALA A 34 11.71 8.61 5.65
N PRO A 35 11.61 9.70 6.42
CA PRO A 35 11.77 9.63 7.87
C PRO A 35 10.61 8.86 8.51
N LEU A 36 10.79 8.49 9.77
CA LEU A 36 9.69 7.95 10.57
C LEU A 36 8.50 8.94 10.57
N TYR A 37 7.31 8.42 10.28
CA TYR A 37 6.09 9.20 10.18
C TYR A 37 5.37 9.28 11.52
N GLU A 38 5.00 10.49 11.94
CA GLU A 38 4.11 10.74 13.07
C GLU A 38 2.69 10.96 12.54
N PRO A 39 1.67 10.21 13.01
CA PRO A 39 0.30 10.34 12.52
C PRO A 39 -0.28 11.72 12.82
N GLN A 40 -0.97 12.27 11.82
CA GLN A 40 -1.52 13.63 11.87
C GLN A 40 -3.03 13.67 11.60
N PHE A 41 -3.57 12.71 10.84
CA PHE A 41 -5.02 12.62 10.62
C PHE A 41 -5.71 11.76 11.67
N PHE A 42 -5.17 10.57 11.94
CA PHE A 42 -5.63 9.68 12.98
C PHE A 42 -4.96 9.99 14.32
N ASP A 43 -5.64 9.63 15.42
CA ASP A 43 -4.95 9.51 16.70
C ASP A 43 -4.03 8.27 16.70
N GLY A 44 -3.12 8.20 17.67
CA GLY A 44 -2.13 7.12 17.71
C GLY A 44 -2.75 5.73 17.80
N VAL A 45 -3.90 5.57 18.47
CA VAL A 45 -4.55 4.25 18.61
C VAL A 45 -5.16 3.79 17.29
N THR A 46 -5.83 4.70 16.58
CA THR A 46 -6.45 4.42 15.27
C THR A 46 -5.38 4.22 14.19
N TYR A 47 -4.27 4.95 14.26
CA TYR A 47 -3.14 4.74 13.36
C TYR A 47 -2.50 3.37 13.59
N GLU A 48 -2.24 2.96 14.84
CA GLU A 48 -1.72 1.62 15.14
C GLU A 48 -2.71 0.52 14.71
N LEU A 49 -4.02 0.75 14.82
CA LEU A 49 -5.02 -0.15 14.27
C LEU A 49 -4.88 -0.29 12.74
N LEU A 50 -4.75 0.82 12.01
CA LEU A 50 -4.52 0.79 10.56
C LEU A 50 -3.24 0.02 10.21
N ARG A 51 -2.14 0.24 10.94
CA ARG A 51 -0.88 -0.50 10.75
C ARG A 51 -1.06 -2.00 10.97
N ALA A 52 -1.76 -2.39 12.04
CA ALA A 52 -2.01 -3.80 12.32
C ALA A 52 -2.89 -4.45 11.24
N VAL A 53 -3.93 -3.76 10.77
CA VAL A 53 -4.76 -4.22 9.66
C VAL A 53 -3.93 -4.36 8.38
N ALA A 54 -3.13 -3.35 8.03
CA ALA A 54 -2.25 -3.38 6.87
C ALA A 54 -1.26 -4.55 6.91
N ALA A 55 -0.68 -4.85 8.08
CA ALA A 55 0.24 -5.97 8.26
C ALA A 55 -0.41 -7.35 8.08
N ARG A 56 -1.74 -7.47 8.26
CA ARG A 56 -2.49 -8.70 7.98
C ARG A 56 -2.96 -8.79 6.53
N LEU A 57 -3.36 -7.67 5.92
CA LEU A 57 -3.82 -7.62 4.53
C LEU A 57 -2.68 -7.73 3.53
N PHE A 58 -1.53 -7.14 3.84
CA PHE A 58 -0.36 -7.12 2.97
C PHE A 58 0.90 -7.55 3.76
N PRO A 59 1.00 -8.83 4.15
CA PRO A 59 2.11 -9.32 4.95
C PRO A 59 3.42 -9.29 4.15
N GLN A 60 4.52 -8.89 4.80
CA GLN A 60 5.86 -8.78 4.21
C GLN A 60 6.88 -9.65 4.98
N PRO A 61 6.67 -10.98 5.07
CA PRO A 61 7.44 -11.85 5.98
C PRO A 61 8.92 -11.98 5.60
N ASP A 62 9.25 -11.79 4.32
CA ASP A 62 10.61 -11.95 3.81
C ASP A 62 11.46 -10.66 3.92
N ARG A 63 10.89 -9.58 4.46
CA ARG A 63 11.57 -8.29 4.62
C ARG A 63 12.06 -8.08 6.04
N GLU A 64 13.35 -7.74 6.18
CA GLU A 64 13.91 -7.32 7.47
C GLU A 64 13.28 -6.01 7.97
N THR A 65 13.05 -5.05 7.05
CA THR A 65 12.32 -3.81 7.31
C THR A 65 11.13 -3.74 6.37
N PRO A 66 9.90 -4.03 6.85
CA PRO A 66 8.69 -3.88 6.06
C PRO A 66 8.48 -2.44 5.61
N ILE A 67 7.94 -2.27 4.41
CA ILE A 67 7.47 -0.97 3.91
C ILE A 67 6.26 -0.57 4.75
N GLU A 68 6.35 0.60 5.39
CA GLU A 68 5.26 1.15 6.19
C GLU A 68 4.16 1.70 5.26
N LEU A 69 2.98 1.08 5.28
CA LEU A 69 1.88 1.40 4.34
C LEU A 69 0.86 2.39 4.91
N ALA A 70 0.71 2.45 6.24
CA ALA A 70 -0.34 3.24 6.87
C ALA A 70 -0.12 4.76 6.72
N HIS A 71 1.14 5.19 6.62
CA HIS A 71 1.48 6.62 6.59
C HIS A 71 0.88 7.34 5.38
N ALA A 72 0.92 6.69 4.20
CA ALA A 72 0.43 7.28 2.95
C ALA A 72 -1.08 7.53 3.01
N ILE A 73 -1.82 6.61 3.64
CA ILE A 73 -3.27 6.74 3.89
C ILE A 73 -3.53 7.92 4.84
N ASP A 74 -2.84 7.98 5.99
CA ASP A 74 -3.00 9.06 6.97
C ASP A 74 -2.71 10.44 6.35
N GLU A 75 -1.60 10.56 5.61
CA GLU A 75 -1.17 11.80 4.96
C GLU A 75 -2.15 12.24 3.86
N ARG A 76 -2.58 11.31 2.99
CA ARG A 76 -3.56 11.58 1.94
C ARG A 76 -4.88 12.07 2.53
N LEU A 77 -5.39 11.37 3.55
CA LEU A 77 -6.61 11.74 4.25
C LEU A 77 -6.47 13.10 4.93
N LEU A 78 -5.32 13.42 5.52
CA LEU A 78 -5.04 14.76 6.08
C LEU A 78 -5.15 15.85 5.02
N LYS A 79 -4.53 15.65 3.85
CA LYS A 79 -4.56 16.61 2.73
C LYS A 79 -5.93 16.70 2.05
N GLY A 80 -6.76 15.66 2.20
CA GLY A 80 -8.06 15.56 1.53
C GLY A 80 -7.90 15.24 0.05
N GLU A 81 -6.83 14.54 -0.31
CA GLU A 81 -6.56 14.05 -1.65
C GLU A 81 -7.39 12.78 -1.92
N SER A 82 -7.78 12.57 -3.18
CA SER A 82 -8.53 11.41 -3.67
C SER A 82 -7.96 11.02 -5.03
N ASP A 83 -8.08 9.73 -5.37
CA ASP A 83 -7.74 9.15 -6.66
C ASP A 83 -8.72 9.56 -7.79
N GLY A 84 -9.78 10.30 -7.46
CA GLY A 84 -10.78 10.81 -8.40
C GLY A 84 -11.99 9.89 -8.59
N TRP A 85 -12.11 8.81 -7.81
CA TRP A 85 -13.26 7.93 -7.83
C TRP A 85 -13.65 7.49 -6.40
N ARG A 86 -14.86 6.96 -6.24
CA ARG A 86 -15.39 6.37 -5.00
C ARG A 86 -16.65 5.58 -5.31
N TYR A 87 -16.85 4.43 -4.68
CA TYR A 87 -18.17 3.77 -4.70
C TYR A 87 -19.27 4.71 -4.20
N GLU A 88 -20.39 4.84 -4.95
CA GLU A 88 -21.53 5.69 -4.54
C GLU A 88 -22.02 5.36 -3.12
N ALA A 89 -22.04 4.07 -2.78
CA ALA A 89 -22.55 3.54 -1.52
C ALA A 89 -21.65 3.82 -0.29
N LEU A 90 -20.41 4.30 -0.49
CA LEU A 90 -19.52 4.67 0.59
C LEU A 90 -19.68 6.16 0.96
N PRO A 91 -19.42 6.57 2.20
CA PRO A 91 -19.26 7.98 2.53
C PRO A 91 -17.89 8.50 2.02
N PRO A 92 -17.62 9.82 2.06
CA PRO A 92 -16.29 10.35 1.71
C PRO A 92 -15.17 9.68 2.52
N ASP A 93 -13.98 9.54 1.92
CA ASP A 93 -12.90 8.67 2.41
C ASP A 93 -12.53 8.88 3.88
N ARG A 94 -12.45 10.14 4.33
CA ARG A 94 -12.17 10.48 5.74
C ARG A 94 -13.18 9.86 6.71
N GLU A 95 -14.44 9.82 6.31
CA GLU A 95 -15.51 9.21 7.08
C GLU A 95 -15.51 7.69 6.90
N ALA A 96 -15.33 7.20 5.67
CA ALA A 96 -15.26 5.77 5.36
C ALA A 96 -14.17 5.07 6.17
N TYR A 97 -12.96 5.65 6.24
CA TYR A 97 -11.85 5.10 7.01
C TYR A 97 -12.07 5.13 8.52
N ARG A 98 -12.62 6.22 9.06
CA ARG A 98 -12.94 6.30 10.50
C ARG A 98 -13.99 5.28 10.89
N LEU A 99 -15.07 5.18 10.10
CA LEU A 99 -16.12 4.19 10.33
C LEU A 99 -15.57 2.78 10.14
N GLY A 100 -14.90 2.49 9.04
CA GLY A 100 -14.40 1.15 8.72
C GLY A 100 -13.38 0.61 9.73
N LEU A 101 -12.41 1.42 10.16
CA LEU A 101 -11.49 1.04 11.23
C LEU A 101 -12.22 0.85 12.57
N GLY A 102 -13.17 1.74 12.89
CA GLY A 102 -14.05 1.58 14.05
C GLY A 102 -14.85 0.27 14.01
N GLY A 103 -15.39 -0.08 12.85
CA GLY A 103 -16.14 -1.32 12.59
C GLY A 103 -15.27 -2.56 12.74
N ILE A 104 -14.02 -2.54 12.26
CA ILE A 104 -13.05 -3.64 12.47
C ILE A 104 -12.84 -3.87 13.97
N ASN A 105 -12.64 -2.79 14.74
CA ASN A 105 -12.43 -2.91 16.18
C ASN A 105 -13.72 -3.31 16.94
N GLU A 106 -14.89 -2.84 16.50
CA GLU A 106 -16.20 -3.27 17.01
C GLU A 106 -16.40 -4.77 16.79
N SER A 107 -16.13 -5.27 15.59
CA SER A 107 -16.21 -6.70 15.26
C SER A 107 -15.23 -7.55 16.08
N ALA A 108 -14.00 -7.07 16.28
CA ALA A 108 -13.04 -7.71 17.17
C ALA A 108 -13.60 -7.87 18.60
N GLN A 109 -14.17 -6.79 19.14
CA GLN A 109 -14.76 -6.80 20.47
C GLN A 109 -15.97 -7.74 20.57
N LEU A 110 -16.81 -7.83 19.54
CA LEU A 110 -17.99 -8.69 19.52
C LEU A 110 -17.64 -10.17 19.34
N LEU A 111 -16.66 -10.49 18.49
CA LEU A 111 -16.25 -11.86 18.19
C LEU A 111 -15.35 -12.45 19.29
N PHE A 112 -14.47 -11.64 19.87
CA PHE A 112 -13.37 -12.12 20.72
C PHE A 112 -13.25 -11.39 22.06
N GLN A 113 -14.15 -10.45 22.38
CA GLN A 113 -14.17 -9.70 23.64
C GLN A 113 -12.91 -8.86 23.92
N HIS A 114 -12.12 -8.61 22.89
CA HIS A 114 -10.89 -7.82 22.95
C HIS A 114 -10.80 -6.86 21.76
N PRO A 115 -10.13 -5.71 21.90
CA PRO A 115 -9.84 -4.83 20.77
C PRO A 115 -8.93 -5.56 19.77
N PHE A 116 -9.02 -5.18 18.49
CA PHE A 116 -8.29 -5.83 17.39
C PHE A 116 -6.77 -5.93 17.64
N LEU A 117 -6.19 -4.87 18.22
CA LEU A 117 -4.77 -4.79 18.56
C LEU A 117 -4.31 -5.80 19.63
N SER A 118 -5.24 -6.36 20.40
CA SER A 118 -4.94 -7.36 21.44
C SER A 118 -5.23 -8.80 21.02
N LEU A 119 -5.68 -9.01 19.78
CA LEU A 119 -5.98 -10.33 19.23
C LEU A 119 -4.72 -11.06 18.77
N SER A 120 -4.78 -12.41 18.71
CA SER A 120 -3.76 -13.20 18.01
C SER A 120 -3.82 -12.94 16.50
N PRO A 121 -2.74 -13.22 15.74
CA PRO A 121 -2.76 -13.07 14.28
C PRO A 121 -3.92 -13.82 13.60
N GLU A 122 -4.22 -15.03 14.06
CA GLU A 122 -5.31 -15.86 13.52
C GLU A 122 -6.69 -15.26 13.82
N GLN A 123 -6.86 -14.63 14.98
CA GLN A 123 -8.08 -13.93 15.34
C GLN A 123 -8.24 -12.63 14.55
N GLN A 124 -7.15 -11.89 14.32
CA GLN A 124 -7.14 -10.71 13.44
C GLN A 124 -7.57 -11.10 12.01
N ASP A 125 -7.01 -12.19 11.47
CA ASP A 125 -7.41 -12.73 10.17
C ASP A 125 -8.89 -13.10 10.14
N ALA A 126 -9.40 -13.72 11.21
CA ALA A 126 -10.81 -14.10 11.30
C ALA A 126 -11.74 -12.87 11.28
N VAL A 127 -11.36 -11.77 11.95
CA VAL A 127 -12.12 -10.50 11.87
C VAL A 127 -12.09 -9.97 10.44
N LEU A 128 -10.91 -9.83 9.83
CA LEU A 128 -10.77 -9.27 8.49
C LEU A 128 -11.47 -10.12 7.43
N ALA A 129 -11.42 -11.44 7.56
CA ALA A 129 -12.14 -12.35 6.67
C ALA A 129 -13.66 -12.24 6.83
N ALA A 130 -14.17 -11.95 8.04
CA ALA A 130 -15.58 -11.66 8.24
C ALA A 130 -15.97 -10.31 7.60
N VAL A 131 -15.13 -9.29 7.67
CA VAL A 131 -15.37 -7.99 6.99
C VAL A 131 -15.38 -8.18 5.48
N GLN A 132 -14.40 -8.90 4.93
CA GLN A 132 -14.32 -9.24 3.51
C GLN A 132 -15.58 -9.94 2.99
N ARG A 133 -16.15 -10.86 3.78
CA ARG A 133 -17.38 -11.61 3.40
C ARG A 133 -18.68 -10.89 3.74
N ALA A 134 -18.61 -9.66 4.27
CA ALA A 134 -19.77 -8.93 4.81
C ALA A 134 -20.54 -9.72 5.90
N GLU A 135 -19.82 -10.51 6.70
CA GLU A 135 -20.33 -11.31 7.82
C GLU A 135 -19.93 -10.74 9.19
N ALA A 136 -19.13 -9.67 9.21
CA ALA A 136 -18.62 -9.07 10.43
C ALA A 136 -19.75 -8.48 11.28
N PRO A 137 -19.83 -8.80 12.59
CA PRO A 137 -20.83 -8.23 13.47
C PRO A 137 -20.46 -6.79 13.85
N GLY A 138 -21.46 -5.93 14.03
CA GLY A 138 -21.26 -4.54 14.45
C GLY A 138 -22.27 -3.61 13.81
N THR A 139 -22.73 -2.63 14.58
CA THR A 139 -23.69 -1.63 14.10
C THR A 139 -23.11 -0.73 13.02
N THR A 140 -21.78 -0.57 12.99
CA THR A 140 -21.07 0.16 11.92
C THR A 140 -21.43 -0.39 10.54
N TRP A 141 -21.45 -1.72 10.40
CA TRP A 141 -21.67 -2.40 9.11
C TRP A 141 -23.13 -2.35 8.63
N GLU A 142 -24.07 -1.90 9.47
CA GLU A 142 -25.45 -1.61 9.04
C GLU A 142 -25.52 -0.35 8.16
N THR A 143 -24.53 0.53 8.28
CA THR A 143 -24.48 1.83 7.57
C THR A 143 -23.31 1.93 6.58
N LEU A 144 -22.23 1.19 6.83
CA LEU A 144 -21.07 1.12 5.95
C LEU A 144 -21.01 -0.27 5.29
N PRO A 145 -21.12 -0.38 3.95
CA PRO A 145 -20.94 -1.65 3.25
C PRO A 145 -19.53 -2.24 3.50
N ALA A 146 -19.45 -3.26 4.37
CA ALA A 146 -18.19 -3.84 4.84
C ALA A 146 -17.28 -4.34 3.71
N GLN A 147 -17.85 -5.02 2.71
CA GLN A 147 -17.10 -5.55 1.57
C GLN A 147 -16.49 -4.43 0.72
N LEU A 148 -17.24 -3.36 0.45
CA LEU A 148 -16.73 -2.24 -0.35
C LEU A 148 -15.62 -1.49 0.39
N PHE A 149 -15.78 -1.28 1.71
CA PHE A 149 -14.70 -0.69 2.51
C PHE A 149 -13.44 -1.57 2.52
N PHE A 150 -13.61 -2.89 2.63
CA PHE A 150 -12.48 -3.83 2.55
C PHE A 150 -11.76 -3.75 1.20
N GLU A 151 -12.51 -3.69 0.10
CA GLU A 151 -11.95 -3.56 -1.25
C GLU A 151 -11.17 -2.26 -1.42
N GLU A 152 -11.72 -1.12 -1.00
CA GLU A 152 -11.03 0.19 -1.03
C GLU A 152 -9.73 0.16 -0.22
N LEU A 153 -9.78 -0.35 1.01
CA LEU A 153 -8.60 -0.46 1.87
C LEU A 153 -7.53 -1.35 1.25
N LEU A 154 -7.90 -2.52 0.72
CA LEU A 154 -6.94 -3.44 0.10
C LEU A 154 -6.33 -2.85 -1.18
N ALA A 155 -7.14 -2.17 -2.00
CA ALA A 155 -6.67 -1.50 -3.20
C ALA A 155 -5.66 -0.40 -2.85
N GLU A 156 -6.00 0.50 -1.93
CA GLU A 156 -5.11 1.60 -1.52
C GLU A 156 -3.81 1.08 -0.88
N LEU A 157 -3.87 0.04 -0.05
CA LEU A 157 -2.66 -0.60 0.50
C LEU A 157 -1.78 -1.20 -0.59
N THR A 158 -2.38 -1.82 -1.61
CA THR A 158 -1.66 -2.42 -2.74
C THR A 158 -0.98 -1.34 -3.59
N GLU A 159 -1.67 -0.23 -3.85
CA GLU A 159 -1.13 0.92 -4.56
C GLU A 159 0.03 1.57 -3.80
N ASN A 160 -0.13 1.75 -2.49
CA ASN A 160 0.92 2.26 -1.62
C ASN A 160 2.16 1.35 -1.61
N TYR A 161 1.95 0.03 -1.59
CA TYR A 161 3.03 -0.94 -1.65
C TYR A 161 3.82 -0.82 -2.96
N TYR A 162 3.15 -0.94 -4.11
CA TYR A 162 3.81 -0.91 -5.43
C TYR A 162 4.27 0.49 -5.87
N SER A 163 3.86 1.55 -5.16
CA SER A 163 4.45 2.88 -5.29
C SER A 163 5.85 2.98 -4.67
N HIS A 164 6.23 2.02 -3.83
CA HIS A 164 7.52 2.02 -3.15
C HIS A 164 8.64 1.44 -4.04
N PRO A 165 9.81 2.10 -4.15
CA PRO A 165 10.94 1.62 -4.97
C PRO A 165 11.37 0.19 -4.66
N ILE A 166 11.37 -0.22 -3.39
CA ILE A 166 11.78 -1.57 -3.00
C ILE A 166 10.73 -2.63 -3.40
N ALA A 167 9.44 -2.28 -3.49
CA ALA A 167 8.44 -3.21 -4.03
C ALA A 167 8.57 -3.36 -5.55
N GLN A 168 8.88 -2.26 -6.24
CA GLN A 168 9.15 -2.26 -7.68
C GLN A 168 10.36 -3.12 -8.04
N GLU A 169 11.38 -3.17 -7.17
CA GLU A 169 12.53 -4.09 -7.33
C GLU A 169 12.10 -5.56 -7.36
N GLU A 170 11.15 -5.96 -6.51
CA GLU A 170 10.71 -7.36 -6.40
C GLU A 170 10.06 -7.88 -7.68
N ILE A 171 9.41 -6.99 -8.43
CA ILE A 171 8.72 -7.36 -9.68
C ILE A 171 9.56 -7.07 -10.93
N GLY A 172 10.81 -6.59 -10.77
CA GLY A 172 11.67 -6.20 -11.88
C GLY A 172 11.16 -4.98 -12.66
N TYR A 173 10.44 -4.07 -11.99
CA TYR A 173 9.88 -2.89 -12.67
C TYR A 173 10.98 -1.88 -13.00
N VAL A 174 11.10 -1.55 -14.29
CA VAL A 174 12.13 -0.64 -14.84
C VAL A 174 11.55 0.65 -15.43
N GLY A 175 10.23 0.87 -15.33
CA GLY A 175 9.56 2.01 -15.96
C GLY A 175 10.02 3.39 -15.48
N MET A 176 10.76 3.47 -14.37
CA MET A 176 11.40 4.70 -13.89
C MET A 176 12.63 5.12 -14.71
N ALA A 177 13.19 4.24 -15.54
CA ALA A 177 14.25 4.58 -16.49
C ALA A 177 13.66 5.38 -17.66
N ASP A 178 13.20 6.60 -17.37
CA ASP A 178 12.39 7.47 -18.23
C ASP A 178 13.19 8.24 -19.29
N VAL A 179 14.52 8.10 -19.31
CA VAL A 179 15.39 8.70 -20.33
C VAL A 179 16.43 7.69 -20.86
N PRO A 180 16.65 7.60 -22.19
CA PRO A 180 15.85 8.20 -23.27
C PRO A 180 14.41 7.64 -23.25
N GLY A 181 13.50 8.17 -24.06
CA GLY A 181 12.14 7.62 -24.16
C GLY A 181 12.13 6.14 -24.55
N TRP A 182 11.03 5.44 -24.28
CA TRP A 182 10.85 4.03 -24.65
C TRP A 182 10.59 3.90 -26.16
N HIS A 183 11.29 2.97 -26.81
CA HIS A 183 11.25 2.79 -28.26
C HIS A 183 10.70 1.43 -28.67
N HIS A 184 10.82 0.42 -27.82
CA HIS A 184 10.35 -0.93 -28.09
C HIS A 184 9.02 -1.18 -27.36
N LEU A 185 7.90 -0.82 -27.99
CA LEU A 185 6.56 -0.87 -27.36
C LEU A 185 5.78 -2.18 -27.64
N GLY A 186 6.42 -3.18 -28.23
CA GLY A 186 5.79 -4.44 -28.62
C GLY A 186 5.81 -5.47 -27.50
N LEU A 187 4.85 -6.40 -27.48
CA LEU A 187 4.87 -7.52 -26.54
C LEU A 187 6.17 -8.33 -26.70
N ASN A 188 6.87 -8.56 -25.59
CA ASN A 188 8.18 -9.24 -25.54
C ASN A 188 9.26 -8.59 -26.42
N ASN A 189 9.12 -7.30 -26.73
CA ASN A 189 10.15 -6.53 -27.42
C ASN A 189 10.78 -5.59 -26.39
N LEU A 190 11.85 -6.04 -25.76
CA LEU A 190 12.52 -5.31 -24.68
C LEU A 190 13.42 -4.21 -25.23
N ASP A 191 13.39 -3.03 -24.63
CA ASP A 191 14.44 -2.02 -24.76
C ASP A 191 15.75 -2.55 -24.12
N PRO A 192 16.95 -2.14 -24.59
CA PRO A 192 18.23 -2.67 -24.09
C PRO A 192 18.50 -2.50 -22.58
N ARG A 193 17.69 -1.70 -21.89
CA ARG A 193 17.77 -1.43 -20.45
C ARG A 193 16.80 -2.27 -19.61
N GLU A 194 15.97 -3.10 -20.24
CA GLU A 194 15.05 -3.99 -19.54
C GLU A 194 15.72 -5.33 -19.22
N PRO A 195 15.39 -5.96 -18.08
CA PRO A 195 15.93 -7.26 -17.73
C PRO A 195 15.34 -8.38 -18.61
N GLU A 196 16.18 -9.33 -19.02
CA GLU A 196 15.74 -10.51 -19.80
C GLU A 196 15.11 -11.62 -18.93
N SER A 197 15.30 -11.56 -17.62
CA SER A 197 14.74 -12.49 -16.63
C SER A 197 14.66 -11.85 -15.23
N ASN A 198 13.62 -12.20 -14.47
CA ASN A 198 13.47 -11.87 -13.04
C ASN A 198 14.17 -12.88 -12.14
#